data_AF-A0A8C5SH53-F1
#
_entry.id   AF-A0A8C5SH53-F1
#
_cell.length_a   1.000
_cell.length_b   1.000
_cell.length_c   1.000
_cell.angle_alpha   90.00
_cell.angle_beta   90.00
_cell.angle_gamma   90.00
#
_symmetry.space_group_name_H-M   'P 1'
#
loop_
_entity.id
_entity.type
_entity.pdbx_description
1 polymer ?
#
loop_
_entity_poly.entity_id
_entity_poly.type
_entity_poly.pdbx_seq_one_letter_code
_entity_poly.pdbx_strand_id
1 'polypeptide(L)'
;MAGHSASRPQSPKTPVLIDMWHLGPEVSNSELTLSLLEVAESIHTKNLGGLWYFMFCRAPDHERKDKEQLERVLKDLYCGEVMGAETYAATLYAVKQKLDENGVEKFTVLVSWERKSLVRKYMEQLFTRLYQYELIELPMSSKEKHLKKPWESSKAGPHIDPEVEGIQKEISQFLESLPSLKGDLAILKSSLIPGHIFLHGFTTRTGGISYVSTLSSLNLFSSSKRRDPPAVVKENLRRLAHVAGFNPEMYHSIKVNHASDVWVMGQPQPESYDGIVTNQRGIIVAAPGADCIPLVFADPVKKVCGAAHSGNQISVVLTQLPKHDKPSVVKQMFPLLEAPTALAKIFSLSRCRLKLIY
;
A
#
# COMPACT_ATOMS: atom_id res chain seq x y z
N MET A 1 -44.94 30.62 27.41
CA MET A 1 -44.05 30.17 26.32
C MET A 1 -42.64 30.04 26.88
N ALA A 2 -42.23 28.83 27.26
CA ALA A 2 -40.87 28.56 27.72
C ALA A 2 -40.12 27.83 26.59
N GLY A 3 -39.29 28.57 25.86
CA GLY A 3 -38.48 28.02 24.78
C GLY A 3 -37.38 27.14 25.35
N HIS A 4 -37.48 25.83 25.11
CA HIS A 4 -36.36 24.91 25.27
C HIS A 4 -35.31 25.25 24.21
N SER A 5 -34.12 25.69 24.63
CA SER A 5 -32.97 25.78 23.74
C SER A 5 -32.51 24.38 23.38
N ALA A 6 -32.93 23.88 22.22
CA ALA A 6 -32.35 22.68 21.64
C ALA A 6 -30.85 22.92 21.42
N SER A 7 -30.01 22.22 22.18
CA SER A 7 -28.57 22.20 21.98
C SER A 7 -28.28 21.76 20.55
N ARG A 8 -27.60 22.61 19.78
CA ARG A 8 -27.05 22.25 18.45
C ARG A 8 -26.30 20.91 18.58
N PRO A 9 -26.50 19.93 17.68
CA PRO A 9 -25.67 18.74 17.67
C PRO A 9 -24.21 19.18 17.49
N GLN A 10 -23.35 18.86 18.46
CA GLN A 10 -21.91 19.06 18.32
C GLN A 10 -21.47 18.27 17.09
N SER A 11 -20.77 18.93 16.16
CA SER A 11 -20.12 18.25 15.04
C SER A 11 -19.29 17.07 15.59
N PRO A 12 -19.33 15.89 14.95
CA PRO A 12 -18.54 14.76 15.40
C PRO A 12 -17.08 15.19 15.50
N LYS A 13 -16.50 15.04 16.70
CA LYS A 13 -15.15 15.48 16.94
C LYS A 13 -14.16 14.58 16.19
N THR A 14 -13.18 15.20 15.54
CA THR A 14 -12.19 14.54 14.68
C THR A 14 -11.28 13.61 15.48
N PRO A 15 -11.16 12.31 15.13
CA PRO A 15 -10.27 11.39 15.84
C PRO A 15 -8.84 11.90 15.95
N VAL A 16 -8.16 11.52 17.03
CA VAL A 16 -6.82 12.00 17.34
C VAL A 16 -5.87 10.84 17.60
N LEU A 17 -4.76 10.85 16.87
CA LEU A 17 -3.62 9.97 17.07
C LEU A 17 -2.61 10.71 17.95
N ILE A 18 -2.05 10.04 18.95
CA ILE A 18 -1.14 10.64 19.91
C ILE A 18 0.18 9.86 19.85
N ASP A 19 1.23 10.49 19.31
CA ASP A 19 2.55 9.89 19.16
C ASP A 19 3.36 9.99 20.46
N MET A 20 3.39 8.88 21.20
CA MET A 20 4.10 8.75 22.46
C MET A 20 5.43 8.00 22.31
N TRP A 21 5.88 7.79 21.07
CA TRP A 21 7.13 7.05 20.77
C TRP A 21 8.40 7.76 21.23
N HIS A 22 8.34 9.05 21.56
CA HIS A 22 9.46 9.79 22.15
C HIS A 22 9.86 9.25 23.54
N LEU A 23 8.94 8.60 24.26
CA LEU A 23 9.17 8.03 25.59
C LEU A 23 10.07 6.79 25.57
N GLY A 24 10.14 6.09 24.43
CA GLY A 24 10.87 4.83 24.32
C GLY A 24 10.26 3.70 25.16
N PRO A 25 10.91 2.52 25.20
CA PRO A 25 10.38 1.34 25.88
C PRO A 25 10.61 1.31 27.40
N GLU A 26 11.57 2.07 27.92
CA GLU A 26 11.98 2.05 29.35
C GLU A 26 11.46 3.25 30.14
N VAL A 27 10.36 3.88 29.70
CA VAL A 27 9.83 5.11 30.30
C VAL A 27 9.43 4.91 31.77
N SER A 28 9.83 5.84 32.63
CA SER A 28 9.42 5.83 34.04
C SER A 28 7.94 6.25 34.20
N ASN A 29 7.28 5.76 35.27
CA ASN A 29 5.90 6.17 35.59
C ASN A 29 5.74 7.69 35.74
N SER A 30 6.77 8.38 36.23
CA SER A 30 6.79 9.83 36.37
C SER A 30 6.82 10.56 35.03
N GLU A 31 7.68 10.12 34.09
CA GLU A 31 7.78 10.71 32.75
C GLU A 31 6.47 10.47 31.98
N LEU A 32 5.95 9.25 32.04
CA LEU A 32 4.66 8.92 31.43
C LEU A 32 3.53 9.82 31.96
N THR A 33 3.46 10.03 33.28
CA THR A 33 2.42 10.87 33.89
C THR A 33 2.53 12.33 33.41
N LEU A 34 3.75 12.87 33.32
CA LEU A 34 3.97 14.23 32.83
C LEU A 34 3.53 14.37 31.36
N SER A 35 3.94 13.45 30.49
CA SER A 35 3.54 13.50 29.08
C SER A 35 2.03 13.34 28.90
N LEU A 36 1.37 12.52 29.73
CA LEU A 36 -0.10 12.39 29.70
C LEU A 36 -0.83 13.66 30.16
N LEU A 37 -0.26 14.42 31.10
CA LEU A 37 -0.78 15.73 31.52
C LEU A 37 -0.62 16.77 30.41
N GLU A 38 0.54 16.80 29.73
CA GLU A 38 0.77 17.70 28.58
C GLU A 38 -0.19 17.38 27.41
N VAL A 39 -0.44 16.10 27.16
CA VAL A 39 -1.46 15.64 26.21
C VAL A 39 -2.86 16.11 26.64
N ALA A 40 -3.19 16.01 27.94
CA ALA A 40 -4.47 16.49 28.49
C ALA A 40 -4.70 17.96 28.23
N GLU A 41 -3.69 18.76 28.53
CA GLU A 41 -3.72 20.20 28.36
C GLU A 41 -3.87 20.58 26.88
N SER A 42 -3.12 19.92 25.99
CA SER A 42 -3.20 20.13 24.55
C SER A 42 -4.60 19.78 24.01
N ILE A 43 -5.17 18.66 24.45
CA ILE A 43 -6.52 18.23 24.09
C ILE A 43 -7.56 19.25 24.54
N HIS A 44 -7.50 19.68 25.80
CA HIS A 44 -8.44 20.62 26.38
C HIS A 44 -8.36 21.98 25.67
N THR A 45 -7.16 22.54 25.56
CA THR A 45 -6.91 23.87 24.98
C THR A 45 -7.31 23.94 23.52
N LYS A 46 -7.08 22.88 22.75
CA LYS A 46 -7.41 22.82 21.31
C LYS A 46 -8.81 22.25 21.05
N ASN A 47 -9.60 21.99 22.10
CA ASN A 47 -10.94 21.39 22.04
C ASN A 47 -11.01 20.14 21.13
N LEU A 48 -9.97 19.31 21.20
CA LEU A 48 -9.92 18.05 20.46
C LEU A 48 -10.90 17.04 21.08
N GLY A 49 -11.36 16.07 20.30
CA GLY A 49 -12.17 14.99 20.84
C GLY A 49 -12.55 13.93 19.82
N GLY A 50 -13.34 12.94 20.23
CA GLY A 50 -13.73 11.82 19.38
C GLY A 50 -13.03 10.54 19.81
N LEU A 51 -12.65 9.71 18.85
CA LEU A 51 -11.85 8.50 19.07
C LEU A 51 -10.38 8.84 19.25
N TRP A 52 -9.72 8.20 20.21
CA TRP A 52 -8.32 8.46 20.54
C TRP A 52 -7.48 7.21 20.30
N TYR A 53 -6.33 7.36 19.64
CA TYR A 53 -5.37 6.30 19.40
C TYR A 53 -4.00 6.70 19.96
N PHE A 54 -3.59 6.10 21.06
CA PHE A 54 -2.28 6.35 21.65
C PHE A 54 -1.24 5.40 21.07
N MET A 55 -0.17 5.93 20.48
CA MET A 55 0.86 5.16 19.78
C MET A 55 2.14 5.06 20.62
N PHE A 56 2.56 3.85 20.97
CA PHE A 56 3.74 3.60 21.82
C PHE A 56 4.74 2.62 21.20
N CYS A 57 6.01 2.79 21.55
CA CYS A 57 7.04 1.77 21.33
C CYS A 57 6.86 0.64 22.36
N ARG A 58 7.01 -0.62 21.95
CA ARG A 58 7.00 -1.78 22.85
C ARG A 58 8.32 -2.55 22.76
N ALA A 59 8.91 -2.90 23.90
CA ALA A 59 10.05 -3.81 23.95
C ALA A 59 9.60 -5.28 23.84
N PRO A 60 10.43 -6.18 23.26
CA PRO A 60 10.11 -7.60 23.11
C PRO A 60 9.94 -8.37 24.43
N ASP A 61 10.69 -8.00 25.48
CA ASP A 61 10.77 -8.79 26.73
C ASP A 61 9.93 -8.24 27.91
N HIS A 62 9.19 -7.14 27.70
CA HIS A 62 8.35 -6.48 28.71
C HIS A 62 6.86 -6.66 28.40
N GLU A 63 6.42 -7.90 28.15
CA GLU A 63 5.16 -8.17 27.43
C GLU A 63 3.84 -7.89 28.17
N ARG A 64 3.81 -7.70 29.50
CA ARG A 64 2.52 -7.64 30.23
C ARG A 64 2.31 -6.48 31.21
N LYS A 65 3.25 -6.23 32.12
CA LYS A 65 2.99 -5.32 33.25
C LYS A 65 2.86 -3.85 32.82
N ASP A 66 3.73 -3.39 31.94
CA ASP A 66 3.79 -1.97 31.54
C ASP A 66 2.61 -1.60 30.62
N LYS A 67 2.20 -2.52 29.72
CA LYS A 67 1.02 -2.35 28.87
C LYS A 67 -0.28 -2.30 29.66
N GLU A 68 -0.51 -3.23 30.60
CA GLU A 68 -1.74 -3.26 31.40
C GLU A 68 -1.85 -2.04 32.32
N GLN A 69 -0.71 -1.60 32.87
CA GLN A 69 -0.66 -0.39 33.70
C GLN A 69 -0.94 0.86 32.85
N LEU A 70 -0.32 0.98 31.68
CA LEU A 70 -0.53 2.09 30.76
C LEU A 70 -1.97 2.14 30.24
N GLU A 71 -2.52 0.99 29.82
CA GLU A 71 -3.93 0.88 29.42
C GLU A 71 -4.88 1.22 30.57
N ARG A 72 -4.55 0.86 31.82
CA ARG A 72 -5.35 1.22 32.99
C ARG A 72 -5.34 2.73 33.22
N VAL A 73 -4.16 3.34 33.31
CA VAL A 73 -4.00 4.79 33.50
C VAL A 73 -4.68 5.56 32.36
N LEU A 74 -4.51 5.11 31.13
CA LEU A 74 -5.13 5.74 29.97
C LEU A 74 -6.65 5.56 29.93
N LYS A 75 -7.19 4.38 30.26
CA LYS A 75 -8.64 4.16 30.36
C LYS A 75 -9.29 5.03 31.44
N ASP A 76 -8.59 5.25 32.55
CA ASP A 76 -9.08 6.07 33.66
C ASP A 76 -9.08 7.57 33.31
N LEU A 77 -8.20 8.02 32.41
CA LEU A 77 -8.07 9.42 31.99
C LEU A 77 -8.84 9.73 30.68
N TYR A 78 -8.93 8.77 29.75
CA TYR A 78 -9.48 8.93 28.41
C TYR A 78 -10.19 7.67 27.90
N CYS A 79 -11.24 7.86 27.11
CA CYS A 79 -11.86 6.77 26.34
C CYS A 79 -11.08 6.54 25.03
N GLY A 80 -9.91 5.89 25.09
CA GLY A 80 -9.02 5.68 23.93
C GLY A 80 -8.45 4.27 23.76
N GLU A 81 -8.00 3.95 22.55
CA GLU A 81 -7.31 2.69 22.24
C GLU A 81 -5.79 2.87 22.31
N VAL A 82 -5.10 1.90 22.91
CA VAL A 82 -3.63 1.89 23.03
C VAL A 82 -3.03 0.95 21.99
N MET A 83 -2.26 1.54 21.08
CA MET A 83 -1.64 0.89 19.94
C MET A 83 -0.13 0.87 20.16
N GLY A 84 0.48 -0.31 20.19
CA GLY A 84 1.92 -0.41 20.36
C GLY A 84 2.49 -1.68 19.76
N ALA A 85 3.68 -1.53 19.19
CA ALA A 85 4.45 -2.56 18.51
C ALA A 85 5.95 -2.25 18.63
N GLU A 86 6.78 -3.21 18.21
CA GLU A 86 8.24 -3.08 18.24
C GLU A 86 8.78 -2.03 17.27
N THR A 87 8.03 -1.74 16.19
CA THR A 87 8.42 -0.78 15.15
C THR A 87 7.33 0.26 14.93
N TYR A 88 7.74 1.46 14.48
CA TYR A 88 6.81 2.56 14.25
C TYR A 88 5.94 2.28 13.02
N ALA A 89 6.52 1.62 12.00
CA ALA A 89 5.80 1.12 10.84
C ALA A 89 4.65 0.17 11.25
N ALA A 90 4.90 -0.76 12.17
CA ALA A 90 3.88 -1.69 12.65
C ALA A 90 2.75 -0.98 13.40
N THR A 91 3.09 -0.04 14.29
CA THR A 91 2.08 0.75 15.02
C THR A 91 1.23 1.59 14.07
N LEU A 92 1.83 2.33 13.14
CA LEU A 92 1.08 3.13 12.17
C LEU A 92 0.21 2.28 11.24
N TYR A 93 0.71 1.13 10.81
CA TYR A 93 -0.07 0.21 9.99
C TYR A 93 -1.31 -0.30 10.74
N ALA A 94 -1.16 -0.68 12.00
CA ALA A 94 -2.27 -1.13 12.84
C ALA A 94 -3.27 0.01 13.13
N VAL A 95 -2.79 1.24 13.35
CA VAL A 95 -3.65 2.42 13.49
C VAL A 95 -4.42 2.69 12.20
N LYS A 96 -3.77 2.60 11.04
CA LYS A 96 -4.43 2.74 9.73
C LYS A 96 -5.54 1.71 9.54
N GLN A 97 -5.32 0.46 9.96
CA GLN A 97 -6.36 -0.57 9.95
C GLN A 97 -7.56 -0.17 10.80
N LYS A 98 -7.33 0.33 12.02
CA LYS A 98 -8.40 0.83 12.90
C LYS A 98 -9.15 2.02 12.31
N LEU A 99 -8.44 2.96 11.69
CA LEU A 99 -9.06 4.09 10.99
C LEU A 99 -9.95 3.59 9.83
N ASP A 100 -9.48 2.63 9.05
CA ASP A 100 -10.26 2.03 7.96
C ASP A 100 -11.49 1.26 8.46
N GLU A 101 -11.36 0.49 9.54
CA GLU A 101 -12.47 -0.22 10.19
C GLU A 101 -13.58 0.73 10.67
N ASN A 102 -13.18 1.91 11.17
CA ASN A 102 -14.10 2.93 11.65
C ASN A 102 -14.53 3.94 10.57
N GLY A 103 -14.13 3.75 9.30
CA GLY A 103 -14.45 4.67 8.21
C GLY A 103 -13.86 6.07 8.37
N VAL A 104 -12.78 6.22 9.14
CA VAL A 104 -12.13 7.51 9.42
C VAL A 104 -11.18 7.86 8.28
N GLU A 105 -11.44 9.00 7.65
CA GLU A 105 -10.57 9.58 6.60
C GLU A 105 -9.88 10.86 7.08
N LYS A 106 -10.46 11.55 8.07
CA LYS A 106 -9.93 12.79 8.64
C LYS A 106 -9.58 12.61 10.10
N PHE A 107 -8.34 12.93 10.47
CA PHE A 107 -7.86 12.83 11.85
C PHE A 107 -6.75 13.84 12.15
N THR A 108 -6.46 14.06 13.42
CA THR A 108 -5.34 14.88 13.88
C THR A 108 -4.26 13.98 14.45
N VAL A 109 -2.98 14.34 14.29
CA VAL A 109 -1.86 13.67 14.96
C VAL A 109 -1.18 14.65 15.89
N LEU A 110 -1.25 14.37 17.19
CA LEU A 110 -0.42 15.03 18.20
C LEU A 110 0.96 14.38 18.20
N VAL A 111 2.00 15.19 18.01
CA VAL A 111 3.39 14.71 17.86
C VAL A 111 4.36 15.66 18.55
N SER A 112 5.49 15.15 19.05
CA SER A 112 6.57 16.01 19.53
C SER A 112 7.20 16.78 18.36
N TRP A 113 7.71 17.98 18.63
CA TRP A 113 8.28 18.82 17.57
C TRP A 113 9.45 18.13 16.84
N GLU A 114 10.25 17.32 17.54
CA GLU A 114 11.39 16.60 16.94
C GLU A 114 10.96 15.47 16.02
N ARG A 115 9.85 14.81 16.36
CA ARG A 115 9.33 13.68 15.58
C ARG A 115 8.43 14.11 14.43
N LYS A 116 8.03 15.38 14.36
CA LYS A 116 7.10 15.89 13.33
C LYS A 116 7.55 15.58 11.90
N SER A 117 8.84 15.76 11.60
CA SER A 117 9.41 15.44 10.27
C SER A 117 9.38 13.94 9.99
N LEU A 118 9.86 13.15 10.96
CA LEU A 118 9.87 11.69 10.91
C LEU A 118 8.47 11.12 10.68
N VAL A 119 7.50 11.50 11.51
CA VAL A 119 6.11 11.04 11.42
C VAL A 119 5.51 11.35 10.06
N ARG A 120 5.74 12.56 9.53
CA ARG A 120 5.26 12.94 8.18
C ARG A 120 5.76 11.96 7.12
N LYS A 121 7.05 11.62 7.13
CA LYS A 121 7.65 10.69 6.16
C LYS A 121 7.03 9.29 6.23
N TYR A 122 6.75 8.74 7.42
CA TYR A 122 6.02 7.46 7.52
C TYR A 122 4.58 7.58 6.99
N MET A 123 3.89 8.67 7.34
CA MET A 123 2.52 8.90 6.88
C MET A 123 2.46 8.95 5.35
N GLU A 124 3.41 9.62 4.69
CA GLU A 124 3.51 9.68 3.22
C GLU A 124 3.73 8.30 2.56
N GLN A 125 4.35 7.35 3.26
CA GLN A 125 4.61 6.00 2.75
C GLN A 125 3.46 5.02 3.01
N LEU A 126 2.79 5.15 4.17
CA LEU A 126 1.75 4.21 4.62
C LEU A 126 0.32 4.69 4.38
N PHE A 127 0.10 5.99 4.21
CA PHE A 127 -1.22 6.57 3.96
C PHE A 127 -1.31 7.10 2.53
N THR A 128 -2.50 7.02 1.95
CA THR A 128 -2.79 7.55 0.62
C THR A 128 -3.39 8.95 0.71
N ARG A 129 -3.58 9.62 -0.42
CA ARG A 129 -4.24 10.95 -0.48
C ARG A 129 -5.69 10.95 -0.01
N LEU A 130 -6.29 9.79 0.21
CA LEU A 130 -7.63 9.66 0.77
C LEU A 130 -7.70 10.02 2.26
N TYR A 131 -6.55 10.07 2.95
CA TYR A 131 -6.49 10.47 4.35
C TYR A 131 -6.09 11.95 4.46
N GLN A 132 -6.88 12.71 5.19
CA GLN A 132 -6.62 14.11 5.51
C GLN A 132 -6.19 14.21 6.96
N TYR A 133 -4.96 14.64 7.21
CA TYR A 133 -4.45 14.76 8.56
C TYR A 133 -3.69 16.06 8.80
N GLU A 134 -3.71 16.49 10.06
CA GLU A 134 -2.95 17.64 10.54
C GLU A 134 -1.98 17.18 11.63
N LEU A 135 -0.72 17.61 11.52
CA LEU A 135 0.29 17.37 12.56
C LEU A 135 0.33 18.57 13.51
N ILE A 136 -0.10 18.35 14.74
CA ILE A 136 -0.14 19.35 15.79
C ILE A 136 0.96 19.03 16.82
N GLU A 137 1.77 20.04 17.14
CA GLU A 137 2.84 19.90 18.12
C GLU A 137 2.29 19.85 19.56
N LEU A 138 2.84 18.93 20.35
CA LEU A 138 2.66 18.90 21.80
C LEU A 138 3.47 20.05 22.44
N PRO A 139 2.88 20.79 23.41
CA PRO A 139 3.61 21.81 24.16
C PRO A 139 4.54 21.15 25.18
N MET A 140 5.73 20.73 24.74
CA MET A 140 6.70 20.07 25.63
C MET A 140 7.30 21.06 26.62
N SER A 141 7.40 20.69 27.90
CA SER A 141 8.14 21.47 28.89
C SER A 141 9.66 21.47 28.60
N SER A 142 10.34 22.56 28.93
CA SER A 142 11.76 22.82 28.59
C SER A 142 12.79 21.84 29.19
N LYS A 143 12.37 20.89 30.03
CA LYS A 143 13.26 19.98 30.78
C LYS A 143 13.72 18.75 30.01
N GLU A 144 13.08 18.38 28.90
CA GLU A 144 13.43 17.17 28.13
C GLU A 144 14.45 17.39 26.99
N LYS A 145 14.93 18.62 26.80
CA LYS A 145 15.87 18.98 25.72
C LYS A 145 17.24 18.26 25.76
N HIS A 146 17.53 17.48 26.80
CA HIS A 146 18.86 16.91 27.07
C HIS A 146 18.93 15.37 27.09
N LEU A 147 17.84 14.64 26.83
CA LEU A 147 17.92 13.17 26.72
C LEU A 147 18.48 12.74 25.36
N LYS A 148 19.58 11.97 25.37
CA LYS A 148 20.12 11.30 24.18
C LYS A 148 19.08 10.31 23.63
N LYS A 149 18.82 10.37 22.33
CA LYS A 149 17.62 9.79 21.74
C LYS A 149 17.90 8.44 21.08
N PRO A 150 17.05 7.41 21.27
CA PRO A 150 17.26 6.06 20.71
C PRO A 150 17.40 6.03 19.18
N TRP A 151 16.75 6.96 18.47
CA TRP A 151 16.67 6.99 17.00
C TRP A 151 17.85 7.69 16.29
N GLU A 152 18.79 8.29 17.02
CA GLU A 152 19.96 9.00 16.45
C GLU A 152 21.11 8.06 16.06
N SER A 153 20.96 6.74 16.24
CA SER A 153 22.00 5.73 16.06
C SER A 153 22.06 5.15 14.64
N SER A 154 22.13 5.97 13.59
CA SER A 154 22.38 5.48 12.22
C SER A 154 23.19 6.50 11.39
N LYS A 155 24.45 6.16 11.09
CA LYS A 155 25.34 6.93 10.19
C LYS A 155 25.19 6.41 8.74
N ALA A 156 24.97 7.28 7.76
CA ALA A 156 25.24 6.99 6.35
C ALA A 156 25.61 8.24 5.53
N GLY A 157 26.45 8.04 4.51
CA GLY A 157 27.16 9.04 3.70
C GLY A 157 26.35 9.69 2.56
N PRO A 158 27.02 10.35 1.58
CA PRO A 158 26.37 11.33 0.73
C PRO A 158 25.70 10.67 -0.49
N HIS A 159 24.37 10.74 -0.55
CA HIS A 159 23.56 11.10 -1.75
C HIS A 159 22.04 10.89 -1.58
N ILE A 160 21.57 10.41 -0.42
CA ILE A 160 20.14 10.29 -0.05
C ILE A 160 20.02 10.65 1.44
N ASP A 161 18.94 11.31 1.87
CA ASP A 161 18.68 11.59 3.30
C ASP A 161 18.67 10.26 4.09
N PRO A 162 19.66 9.98 4.96
CA PRO A 162 19.79 8.71 5.68
C PRO A 162 18.55 8.34 6.50
N GLU A 163 17.78 9.34 6.91
CA GLU A 163 16.52 9.16 7.64
C GLU A 163 15.44 8.54 6.73
N VAL A 164 15.35 8.95 5.46
CA VAL A 164 14.35 8.42 4.51
C VAL A 164 14.64 6.96 4.16
N GLU A 165 15.91 6.62 3.95
CA GLU A 165 16.32 5.23 3.67
C GLU A 165 16.00 4.31 4.86
N GLY A 166 16.29 4.78 6.09
CA GLY A 166 15.94 4.06 7.31
C GLY A 166 14.44 3.77 7.43
N ILE A 167 13.60 4.76 7.16
CA ILE A 167 12.12 4.62 7.18
C ILE A 167 11.64 3.62 6.13
N GLN A 168 12.12 3.75 4.89
CA GLN A 168 11.73 2.84 3.81
C GLN A 168 12.16 1.40 4.10
N LYS A 169 13.34 1.22 4.70
CA LYS A 169 13.84 -0.09 5.12
C LYS A 169 12.99 -0.68 6.23
N GLU A 170 12.68 0.08 7.29
CA GLU A 170 11.81 -0.39 8.37
C GLU A 170 10.42 -0.80 7.86
N ILE A 171 9.80 0.04 7.02
CA ILE A 171 8.50 -0.25 6.42
C ILE A 171 8.57 -1.53 5.58
N SER A 172 9.60 -1.67 4.74
CA SER A 172 9.76 -2.85 3.88
C SER A 172 9.94 -4.11 4.73
N GLN A 173 10.83 -4.10 5.73
CA GLN A 173 11.05 -5.22 6.63
C GLN A 173 9.79 -5.63 7.39
N PHE A 174 9.01 -4.66 7.86
CA PHE A 174 7.73 -4.91 8.51
C PHE A 174 6.71 -5.54 7.53
N LEU A 175 6.53 -4.98 6.34
CA LEU A 175 5.57 -5.51 5.37
C LEU A 175 5.97 -6.90 4.86
N GLU A 176 7.27 -7.16 4.72
CA GLU A 176 7.83 -8.46 4.38
C GLU A 176 7.56 -9.52 5.45
N SER A 177 7.54 -9.15 6.74
CA SER A 177 7.28 -10.07 7.84
C SER A 177 5.81 -10.45 8.00
N LEU A 178 4.88 -9.69 7.39
CA LEU A 178 3.45 -9.97 7.48
C LEU A 178 3.08 -11.31 6.83
N PRO A 179 2.24 -12.14 7.45
CA PRO A 179 1.75 -13.35 6.82
C PRO A 179 0.81 -13.03 5.64
N SER A 180 0.68 -13.97 4.71
CA SER A 180 -0.35 -13.90 3.66
C SER A 180 -1.74 -13.88 4.29
N LEU A 181 -2.57 -12.89 3.93
CA LEU A 181 -3.89 -12.72 4.57
C LEU A 181 -4.92 -13.75 4.12
N LYS A 182 -4.82 -14.25 2.88
CA LYS A 182 -5.78 -15.19 2.31
C LYS A 182 -5.08 -16.19 1.42
N GLY A 183 -4.98 -17.44 1.87
CA GLY A 183 -4.43 -18.56 1.10
C GLY A 183 -3.03 -18.31 0.55
N ASP A 184 -2.55 -19.26 -0.24
CA ASP A 184 -1.25 -19.16 -0.87
C ASP A 184 -1.31 -18.41 -2.20
N LEU A 185 -0.18 -17.84 -2.59
CA LEU A 185 -0.05 -17.19 -3.88
C LEU A 185 -0.13 -18.24 -4.98
N ALA A 186 -1.14 -18.12 -5.85
CA ALA A 186 -1.33 -19.02 -6.98
C ALA A 186 -1.17 -18.27 -8.31
N ILE A 187 -0.35 -18.85 -9.19
CA ILE A 187 -0.13 -18.40 -10.56
C ILE A 187 -0.67 -19.47 -11.49
N LEU A 188 -1.79 -19.17 -12.16
CA LEU A 188 -2.32 -20.07 -13.18
C LEU A 188 -1.49 -19.93 -14.45
N LYS A 189 -1.26 -21.02 -15.17
CA LYS A 189 -0.52 -21.03 -16.43
C LYS A 189 -1.40 -21.57 -17.55
N SER A 190 -1.18 -21.07 -18.75
CA SER A 190 -1.77 -21.62 -19.97
C SER A 190 -0.83 -22.65 -20.59
N SER A 191 -1.34 -23.82 -20.99
CA SER A 191 -0.58 -24.85 -21.73
C SER A 191 -0.17 -24.40 -23.14
N LEU A 192 -0.64 -23.23 -23.57
CA LEU A 192 -0.54 -22.75 -24.95
C LEU A 192 0.60 -21.74 -25.11
N ILE A 193 1.12 -21.22 -24.00
CA ILE A 193 2.35 -20.44 -24.01
C ILE A 193 3.46 -21.41 -23.61
N PRO A 194 4.50 -21.58 -24.45
CA PRO A 194 5.58 -22.51 -24.17
C PRO A 194 6.38 -22.02 -22.96
N GLY A 195 6.13 -22.60 -21.79
CA GLY A 195 6.74 -22.21 -20.51
C GLY A 195 8.26 -22.40 -20.43
N HIS A 196 8.85 -23.12 -21.39
CA HIS A 196 10.30 -23.25 -21.54
C HIS A 196 10.93 -22.07 -22.32
N ILE A 197 10.11 -21.22 -22.95
CA ILE A 197 10.53 -20.02 -23.69
C ILE A 197 10.12 -18.77 -22.93
N PHE A 198 8.86 -18.72 -22.46
CA PHE A 198 8.29 -17.55 -21.79
C PHE A 198 7.90 -17.88 -20.36
N LEU A 199 8.14 -16.93 -19.45
CA LEU A 199 7.57 -16.98 -18.10
C LEU A 199 6.23 -16.25 -18.17
N HIS A 200 5.13 -16.98 -17.98
CA HIS A 200 3.79 -16.39 -18.00
C HIS A 200 2.97 -16.83 -16.80
N GLY A 201 1.95 -16.04 -16.50
CA GLY A 201 1.09 -16.31 -15.38
C GLY A 201 -0.15 -15.44 -15.31
N PHE A 202 -1.18 -15.99 -14.69
CA PHE A 202 -2.42 -15.30 -14.35
C PHE A 202 -2.55 -15.36 -12.83
N THR A 203 -2.44 -14.21 -12.17
CA THR A 203 -2.48 -14.16 -10.71
C THR A 203 -3.91 -14.29 -10.21
N THR A 204 -4.05 -14.88 -9.03
CA THR A 204 -5.29 -14.88 -8.25
C THR A 204 -5.26 -13.76 -7.21
N ARG A 205 -6.27 -13.70 -6.34
CA ARG A 205 -6.35 -12.70 -5.26
C ARG A 205 -5.65 -13.12 -3.97
N THR A 206 -5.13 -14.34 -3.87
CA THR A 206 -4.57 -14.94 -2.66
C THR A 206 -3.07 -14.71 -2.54
N GLY A 207 -2.52 -14.85 -1.33
CA GLY A 207 -1.08 -14.77 -1.07
C GLY A 207 -0.48 -13.37 -0.89
N GLY A 208 -1.31 -12.34 -0.73
CA GLY A 208 -0.84 -10.96 -0.48
C GLY A 208 -1.20 -10.42 0.90
N ILE A 209 -0.85 -9.14 1.13
CA ILE A 209 -0.95 -8.44 2.43
C ILE A 209 -1.94 -7.26 2.43
N SER A 210 -2.66 -7.01 1.33
CA SER A 210 -3.67 -5.95 1.30
C SER A 210 -4.88 -6.33 2.16
N TYR A 211 -5.11 -5.63 3.27
CA TYR A 211 -6.20 -5.95 4.20
C TYR A 211 -7.55 -5.33 3.81
N VAL A 212 -7.55 -4.23 3.05
CA VAL A 212 -8.79 -3.56 2.63
C VAL A 212 -9.65 -4.55 1.83
N SER A 213 -10.88 -4.78 2.27
CA SER A 213 -11.74 -5.89 1.80
C SER A 213 -11.89 -5.98 0.27
N THR A 214 -12.02 -4.83 -0.41
CA THR A 214 -12.16 -4.71 -1.88
C THR A 214 -10.85 -4.97 -2.64
N LEU A 215 -9.71 -4.86 -1.95
CA LEU A 215 -8.35 -5.01 -2.48
C LEU A 215 -7.70 -6.33 -2.04
N SER A 216 -8.26 -6.98 -1.02
CA SER A 216 -7.67 -8.16 -0.39
C SER A 216 -7.56 -9.37 -1.33
N SER A 217 -6.45 -10.12 -1.35
CA SER A 217 -5.22 -9.95 -0.55
C SER A 217 -4.00 -9.55 -1.39
N LEU A 218 -3.92 -9.96 -2.66
CA LEU A 218 -2.81 -9.68 -3.57
C LEU A 218 -3.17 -8.53 -4.53
N ASN A 219 -3.23 -7.30 -4.01
CA ASN A 219 -3.40 -6.13 -4.86
C ASN A 219 -2.07 -5.71 -5.50
N LEU A 220 -2.05 -5.63 -6.83
CA LEU A 220 -0.85 -5.33 -7.63
C LEU A 220 -0.96 -3.99 -8.35
N PHE A 221 -1.97 -3.18 -7.98
CA PHE A 221 -2.25 -1.90 -8.59
C PHE A 221 -2.50 -0.84 -7.53
N SER A 222 -1.76 0.28 -7.65
CA SER A 222 -1.94 1.46 -6.80
C SER A 222 -2.57 2.59 -7.60
N SER A 223 -3.48 3.34 -6.98
CA SER A 223 -4.01 4.58 -7.56
C SER A 223 -4.41 5.56 -6.47
N SER A 224 -4.47 6.85 -6.82
CA SER A 224 -4.88 7.92 -5.90
C SER A 224 -6.30 7.77 -5.35
N LYS A 225 -7.13 6.92 -5.99
CA LYS A 225 -8.53 6.66 -5.62
C LYS A 225 -8.68 5.42 -4.70
N ARG A 226 -7.60 4.72 -4.36
CA ARG A 226 -7.63 3.49 -3.56
C ARG A 226 -6.84 3.66 -2.26
N ARG A 227 -7.24 2.92 -1.22
CA ARG A 227 -6.68 3.02 0.14
C ARG A 227 -5.37 2.24 0.36
N ASP A 228 -4.97 1.40 -0.59
CA ASP A 228 -3.74 0.60 -0.46
C ASP A 228 -2.52 1.46 -0.80
N PRO A 229 -1.57 1.64 0.13
CA PRO A 229 -0.40 2.46 -0.12
C PRO A 229 0.55 1.79 -1.14
N PRO A 230 1.35 2.57 -1.89
CA PRO A 230 2.34 2.03 -2.81
C PRO A 230 3.29 1.00 -2.18
N ALA A 231 3.66 1.18 -0.91
CA ALA A 231 4.51 0.23 -0.19
C ALA A 231 3.90 -1.18 -0.08
N VAL A 232 2.59 -1.28 0.20
CA VAL A 232 1.88 -2.57 0.28
C VAL A 232 1.77 -3.23 -1.09
N VAL A 233 1.48 -2.44 -2.13
CA VAL A 233 1.43 -2.93 -3.51
C VAL A 233 2.80 -3.41 -3.99
N LYS A 234 3.88 -2.70 -3.62
CA LYS A 234 5.26 -3.09 -3.92
C LYS A 234 5.62 -4.42 -3.25
N GLU A 235 5.24 -4.62 -1.99
CA GLU A 235 5.45 -5.89 -1.30
C GLU A 235 4.68 -7.04 -1.95
N ASN A 236 3.42 -6.84 -2.33
CA ASN A 236 2.66 -7.85 -3.08
C ASN A 236 3.34 -8.20 -4.42
N LEU A 237 3.89 -7.21 -5.11
CA LEU A 237 4.66 -7.43 -6.34
C LEU A 237 5.94 -8.22 -6.06
N ARG A 238 6.67 -7.91 -4.98
CA ARG A 238 7.87 -8.65 -4.57
C ARG A 238 7.54 -10.12 -4.27
N ARG A 239 6.45 -10.40 -3.55
CA ARG A 239 5.96 -11.77 -3.30
C ARG A 239 5.65 -12.52 -4.58
N LEU A 240 4.94 -11.87 -5.49
CA LEU A 240 4.65 -12.44 -6.80
C LEU A 240 5.93 -12.72 -7.59
N ALA A 241 6.85 -11.77 -7.63
CA ALA A 241 8.13 -11.88 -8.33
C ALA A 241 8.96 -13.05 -7.80
N HIS A 242 9.00 -13.23 -6.48
CA HIS A 242 9.65 -14.34 -5.82
C HIS A 242 9.07 -15.70 -6.23
N VAL A 243 7.74 -15.86 -6.19
CA VAL A 243 7.08 -17.13 -6.57
C VAL A 243 7.15 -17.39 -8.08
N ALA A 244 7.06 -16.33 -8.89
CA ALA A 244 7.07 -16.43 -10.35
C ALA A 244 8.47 -16.63 -10.93
N GLY A 245 9.51 -16.15 -10.24
CA GLY A 245 10.90 -16.21 -10.69
C GLY A 245 11.30 -15.03 -11.58
N PHE A 246 10.87 -13.80 -11.27
CA PHE A 246 11.29 -12.60 -12.00
C PHE A 246 11.84 -11.50 -11.07
N ASN A 247 12.57 -10.53 -11.65
CA ASN A 247 13.02 -9.34 -10.93
C ASN A 247 11.89 -8.29 -10.92
N PRO A 248 11.36 -7.88 -9.75
CA PRO A 248 10.29 -6.90 -9.67
C PRO A 248 10.65 -5.52 -10.25
N GLU A 249 11.94 -5.17 -10.35
CA GLU A 249 12.38 -3.91 -10.96
C GLU A 249 12.25 -3.92 -12.51
N MET A 250 12.09 -5.10 -13.11
CA MET A 250 11.88 -5.26 -14.56
C MET A 250 10.40 -5.40 -14.93
N TYR A 251 9.52 -5.09 -13.98
CA TYR A 251 8.08 -5.19 -14.13
C TYR A 251 7.48 -3.91 -14.73
N HIS A 252 6.73 -4.07 -15.82
CA HIS A 252 6.01 -2.98 -16.49
C HIS A 252 4.53 -3.30 -16.63
N SER A 253 3.70 -2.53 -15.94
CA SER A 253 2.25 -2.58 -16.09
C SER A 253 1.76 -1.58 -17.13
N ILE A 254 0.70 -1.98 -17.83
CA ILE A 254 -0.09 -1.13 -18.71
C ILE A 254 -0.64 0.07 -17.94
N LYS A 255 -0.53 1.28 -18.52
CA LYS A 255 -1.08 2.54 -18.00
C LYS A 255 -2.45 2.80 -18.62
N VAL A 256 -3.41 1.96 -18.25
CA VAL A 256 -4.74 1.86 -18.87
C VAL A 256 -5.48 3.20 -18.87
N ASN A 257 -5.97 3.63 -20.03
CA ASN A 257 -6.93 4.72 -20.20
C ASN A 257 -8.24 4.27 -20.90
N HIS A 258 -8.38 2.96 -21.14
CA HIS A 258 -9.50 2.36 -21.86
C HIS A 258 -9.60 2.83 -23.33
N ALA A 259 -8.47 3.19 -23.93
CA ALA A 259 -8.37 3.51 -25.35
C ALA A 259 -7.81 2.30 -26.12
N SER A 260 -6.85 2.52 -27.01
CA SER A 260 -6.28 1.46 -27.85
C SER A 260 -4.79 1.55 -28.09
N ASP A 261 -4.11 2.52 -27.48
CA ASP A 261 -2.69 2.77 -27.73
C ASP A 261 -1.83 1.60 -27.23
N VAL A 262 -0.79 1.29 -27.98
CA VAL A 262 0.17 0.22 -27.66
C VAL A 262 1.56 0.83 -27.53
N TRP A 263 2.21 0.59 -26.39
CA TRP A 263 3.60 0.93 -26.22
C TRP A 263 4.51 -0.22 -26.70
N VAL A 264 5.34 0.06 -27.70
CA VAL A 264 6.43 -0.83 -28.11
C VAL A 264 7.69 -0.45 -27.34
N MET A 265 8.18 -1.34 -26.48
CA MET A 265 9.37 -1.06 -25.68
C MET A 265 10.59 -0.78 -26.57
N GLY A 266 11.32 0.28 -26.24
CA GLY A 266 12.37 0.87 -27.08
C GLY A 266 11.92 2.09 -27.87
N GLN A 267 10.61 2.35 -27.97
CA GLN A 267 10.04 3.60 -28.47
C GLN A 267 9.69 4.55 -27.32
N PRO A 268 9.55 5.87 -27.57
CA PRO A 268 9.08 6.81 -26.56
C PRO A 268 7.80 6.31 -25.89
N GLN A 269 7.81 6.26 -24.56
CA GLN A 269 6.69 5.76 -23.79
C GLN A 269 5.54 6.77 -23.79
N PRO A 270 4.32 6.39 -24.22
CA PRO A 270 3.14 7.24 -24.09
C PRO A 270 2.77 7.47 -22.62
N GLU A 271 2.02 8.55 -22.35
CA GLU A 271 1.51 8.83 -20.99
C GLU A 271 0.57 7.72 -20.49
N SER A 272 -0.25 7.19 -21.40
CA SER A 272 -1.18 6.09 -21.18
C SER A 272 -1.26 5.19 -22.40
N TYR A 273 -1.57 3.91 -22.18
CA TYR A 273 -1.66 2.89 -23.21
C TYR A 273 -2.44 1.70 -22.66
N ASP A 274 -3.10 0.95 -23.55
CA ASP A 274 -3.86 -0.26 -23.24
C ASP A 274 -3.12 -1.54 -23.68
N GLY A 275 -1.94 -1.43 -24.30
CA GLY A 275 -1.09 -2.57 -24.64
C GLY A 275 0.40 -2.29 -24.47
N ILE A 276 1.18 -3.32 -24.19
CA ILE A 276 2.66 -3.30 -24.24
C ILE A 276 3.14 -4.47 -25.08
N VAL A 277 4.16 -4.24 -25.92
CA VAL A 277 4.89 -5.28 -26.66
C VAL A 277 6.38 -5.12 -26.41
N THR A 278 7.09 -6.25 -26.26
CA THR A 278 8.55 -6.26 -26.13
C THR A 278 9.17 -7.54 -26.70
N ASN A 279 10.41 -7.44 -27.16
CA ASN A 279 11.30 -8.56 -27.48
C ASN A 279 12.55 -8.57 -26.57
N GLN A 280 12.59 -7.71 -25.56
CA GLN A 280 13.70 -7.60 -24.63
C GLN A 280 13.59 -8.69 -23.58
N ARG A 281 14.63 -9.54 -23.50
CA ARG A 281 14.77 -10.50 -22.41
C ARG A 281 14.97 -9.76 -21.10
N GLY A 282 14.48 -10.32 -20.00
CA GLY A 282 14.60 -9.71 -18.69
C GLY A 282 13.36 -8.92 -18.27
N ILE A 283 12.44 -8.60 -19.19
CA ILE A 283 11.31 -7.70 -18.95
C ILE A 283 9.99 -8.44 -18.75
N ILE A 284 9.25 -8.08 -17.71
CA ILE A 284 7.89 -8.56 -17.44
C ILE A 284 6.89 -7.52 -17.90
N VAL A 285 5.97 -7.89 -18.79
CA VAL A 285 4.85 -7.01 -19.18
C VAL A 285 3.54 -7.50 -18.58
N ALA A 286 2.75 -6.56 -18.07
CA ALA A 286 1.56 -6.84 -17.27
C ALA A 286 0.32 -6.09 -17.74
N ALA A 287 -0.81 -6.78 -17.79
CA ALA A 287 -2.13 -6.16 -17.96
C ALA A 287 -2.94 -6.28 -16.65
N PRO A 288 -3.20 -5.17 -15.94
CA PRO A 288 -4.07 -5.18 -14.78
C PRO A 288 -5.52 -5.35 -15.22
N GLY A 289 -6.34 -6.03 -14.42
CA GLY A 289 -7.78 -6.14 -14.69
C GLY A 289 -8.52 -6.49 -13.41
N ALA A 290 -9.72 -5.96 -13.21
CA ALA A 290 -10.57 -6.41 -12.10
C ALA A 290 -11.92 -6.94 -12.57
N ASP A 291 -12.29 -6.65 -13.82
CA ASP A 291 -13.53 -7.04 -14.51
C ASP A 291 -13.33 -7.06 -16.04
N CYS A 292 -12.42 -6.21 -16.55
CA CYS A 292 -11.97 -6.24 -17.94
C CYS A 292 -11.16 -7.50 -18.26
N ILE A 293 -10.93 -7.77 -19.54
CA ILE A 293 -10.30 -8.99 -20.03
C ILE A 293 -8.84 -8.70 -20.38
N PRO A 294 -7.88 -9.03 -19.49
CA PRO A 294 -6.48 -8.88 -19.87
C PRO A 294 -6.08 -9.98 -20.85
N LEU A 295 -5.15 -9.67 -21.74
CA LEU A 295 -4.70 -10.53 -22.83
C LEU A 295 -3.19 -10.65 -22.73
N VAL A 296 -2.67 -11.84 -23.03
CA VAL A 296 -1.23 -12.09 -23.15
C VAL A 296 -0.95 -12.71 -24.51
N PHE A 297 0.16 -12.30 -25.10
CA PHE A 297 0.59 -12.68 -26.44
C PHE A 297 2.02 -13.15 -26.38
N ALA A 298 2.33 -14.21 -27.12
CA ALA A 298 3.68 -14.74 -27.28
C ALA A 298 3.89 -15.24 -28.71
N ASP A 299 5.03 -14.87 -29.27
CA ASP A 299 5.59 -15.45 -30.49
C ASP A 299 6.90 -16.16 -30.14
N PRO A 300 6.92 -17.51 -30.04
CA PRO A 300 8.12 -18.26 -29.69
C PRO A 300 9.21 -18.25 -30.75
N VAL A 301 8.88 -17.93 -32.01
CA VAL A 301 9.86 -17.88 -33.11
C VAL A 301 10.64 -16.57 -33.02
N LYS A 302 9.92 -15.44 -32.96
CA LYS A 302 10.54 -14.11 -32.84
C LYS A 302 10.96 -13.75 -31.41
N LYS A 303 10.53 -14.53 -30.43
CA LYS A 303 10.75 -14.31 -28.99
C LYS A 303 10.21 -12.95 -28.54
N VAL A 304 9.00 -12.64 -29.02
CA VAL A 304 8.26 -11.41 -28.71
C VAL A 304 7.12 -11.77 -27.77
N CYS A 305 6.87 -10.95 -26.77
CA CYS A 305 5.71 -11.08 -25.90
C CYS A 305 4.96 -9.75 -25.78
N GLY A 306 3.72 -9.80 -25.31
CA GLY A 306 2.92 -8.62 -25.09
C GLY A 306 1.76 -8.87 -24.13
N ALA A 307 1.30 -7.79 -23.50
CA ALA A 307 0.12 -7.79 -22.66
C ALA A 307 -0.83 -6.69 -23.13
N ALA A 308 -2.14 -6.94 -23.07
CA ALA A 308 -3.15 -5.94 -23.39
C ALA A 308 -4.28 -5.93 -22.38
N HIS A 309 -4.83 -4.74 -22.16
CA HIS A 309 -6.07 -4.52 -21.45
C HIS A 309 -7.20 -4.34 -22.49
N SER A 310 -8.26 -5.13 -22.41
CA SER A 310 -9.45 -4.98 -23.26
C SER A 310 -10.67 -4.74 -22.39
N GLY A 311 -11.33 -3.59 -22.58
CA GLY A 311 -12.61 -3.25 -21.95
C GLY A 311 -13.73 -4.23 -22.28
N ASN A 312 -14.84 -4.15 -21.54
CA ASN A 312 -15.94 -5.13 -21.61
C ASN A 312 -16.64 -5.13 -22.98
N GLN A 313 -16.39 -6.19 -23.77
CA GLN A 313 -17.38 -6.88 -24.61
C GLN A 313 -16.87 -8.16 -25.33
N ILE A 314 -15.80 -8.83 -24.88
CA ILE A 314 -15.26 -9.98 -25.64
C ILE A 314 -15.11 -11.25 -24.81
N SER A 315 -16.19 -12.01 -24.68
CA SER A 315 -16.15 -13.43 -24.26
C SER A 315 -15.72 -14.39 -25.38
N VAL A 316 -15.31 -13.89 -26.55
CA VAL A 316 -15.00 -14.70 -27.74
C VAL A 316 -13.51 -14.91 -27.88
N VAL A 317 -13.04 -16.15 -28.10
CA VAL A 317 -11.63 -16.44 -28.42
C VAL A 317 -11.15 -15.55 -29.57
N LEU A 318 -10.24 -14.61 -29.31
CA LEU A 318 -9.76 -13.60 -30.27
C LEU A 318 -9.06 -14.20 -31.50
N THR A 319 -8.66 -15.47 -31.44
CA THR A 319 -8.16 -16.21 -32.61
C THR A 319 -9.27 -16.54 -33.61
N GLN A 320 -10.53 -16.62 -33.17
CA GLN A 320 -11.68 -17.00 -33.99
C GLN A 320 -12.46 -15.78 -34.52
N LEU A 321 -12.25 -14.60 -33.95
CA LEU A 321 -12.85 -13.37 -34.49
C LEU A 321 -12.17 -12.97 -35.81
N PRO A 322 -12.95 -12.62 -36.86
CA PRO A 322 -12.43 -11.97 -38.04
C PRO A 322 -11.57 -10.75 -37.66
N LYS A 323 -10.53 -10.43 -38.44
CA LYS A 323 -9.62 -9.30 -38.13
C LYS A 323 -10.38 -7.99 -37.87
N HIS A 324 -11.49 -7.76 -38.57
CA HIS A 324 -12.34 -6.57 -38.42
C HIS A 324 -13.12 -6.52 -37.09
N ASP A 325 -13.38 -7.66 -36.45
CA ASP A 325 -14.21 -7.74 -35.24
C ASP A 325 -13.38 -7.75 -33.94
N LYS A 326 -12.05 -7.74 -34.05
CA LYS A 326 -11.14 -7.66 -32.89
C LYS A 326 -11.13 -6.24 -32.28
N PRO A 327 -10.87 -6.08 -30.97
CA PRO A 327 -10.63 -4.78 -30.34
C PRO A 327 -9.53 -4.01 -31.06
N SER A 328 -9.64 -2.69 -31.04
CA SER A 328 -8.65 -1.80 -31.65
C SER A 328 -7.24 -2.05 -31.11
N VAL A 329 -7.08 -2.21 -29.79
CA VAL A 329 -5.76 -2.52 -29.18
C VAL A 329 -5.17 -3.84 -29.72
N VAL A 330 -6.02 -4.84 -29.91
CA VAL A 330 -5.60 -6.15 -30.44
C VAL A 330 -5.18 -6.02 -31.90
N LYS A 331 -5.95 -5.29 -32.71
CA LYS A 331 -5.59 -5.01 -34.11
C LYS A 331 -4.24 -4.30 -34.24
N GLN A 332 -3.91 -3.40 -33.31
CA GLN A 332 -2.62 -2.71 -33.29
C GLN A 332 -1.46 -3.64 -32.88
N MET A 333 -1.70 -4.58 -31.96
CA MET A 333 -0.67 -5.53 -31.51
C MET A 333 -0.36 -6.63 -32.51
N PHE A 334 -1.34 -7.09 -33.31
CA PHE A 334 -1.14 -8.21 -34.25
C PHE A 334 -0.01 -7.99 -35.27
N PRO A 335 0.09 -6.83 -35.96
CA PRO A 335 1.21 -6.52 -36.83
C PRO A 335 2.54 -6.46 -36.09
N LEU A 336 2.55 -5.95 -34.85
CA LEU A 336 3.77 -5.84 -34.03
C LEU A 336 4.30 -7.20 -33.56
N LEU A 337 3.41 -8.19 -33.48
CA LEU A 337 3.73 -9.58 -33.17
C LEU A 337 4.03 -10.42 -34.44
N GLU A 338 3.97 -9.80 -35.64
CA GLU A 338 4.21 -10.36 -36.99
C GLU A 338 4.21 -11.91 -37.11
N ALA A 339 3.08 -12.55 -36.79
CA ALA A 339 2.93 -13.99 -37.00
C ALA A 339 1.48 -14.35 -37.42
N PRO A 340 1.30 -15.14 -38.50
CA PRO A 340 0.06 -15.87 -38.75
C PRO A 340 -0.29 -16.84 -37.59
N THR A 341 0.69 -17.16 -36.76
CA THR A 341 0.70 -18.15 -35.67
C THR A 341 0.76 -17.54 -34.26
N ALA A 342 0.70 -16.22 -34.10
CA ALA A 342 0.66 -15.59 -32.77
C ALA A 342 -0.50 -16.19 -31.96
N LEU A 343 -0.18 -16.91 -30.89
CA LEU A 343 -1.17 -17.52 -29.99
C LEU A 343 -1.75 -16.41 -29.11
N ALA A 344 -2.64 -15.60 -29.69
CA ALA A 344 -3.45 -14.63 -28.97
C ALA A 344 -4.51 -15.37 -28.17
N LYS A 345 -4.23 -15.77 -26.93
CA LYS A 345 -5.22 -16.48 -26.12
C LYS A 345 -5.77 -15.63 -25.00
N ILE A 346 -7.08 -15.46 -25.10
CA ILE A 346 -7.90 -14.88 -24.05
C ILE A 346 -8.05 -15.92 -22.97
N PHE A 347 -7.69 -15.54 -21.76
CA PHE A 347 -8.15 -16.27 -20.57
C PHE A 347 -9.04 -15.32 -19.79
N SER A 348 -10.34 -15.23 -20.12
CA SER A 348 -11.27 -14.47 -19.29
C SER A 348 -11.62 -15.32 -18.07
N LEU A 349 -10.76 -15.27 -17.05
CA LEU A 349 -11.14 -15.68 -15.72
C LEU A 349 -11.60 -14.43 -14.99
N SER A 350 -12.90 -14.32 -14.73
CA SER A 350 -13.53 -13.25 -13.95
C SER A 350 -12.98 -13.10 -12.51
N ARG A 351 -11.99 -13.93 -12.12
CA ARG A 351 -11.34 -13.92 -10.81
C ARG A 351 -9.84 -13.58 -10.83
N CYS A 352 -9.23 -13.41 -12.01
CA CYS A 352 -7.80 -13.10 -12.13
C CYS A 352 -7.56 -11.59 -12.26
N ARG A 353 -6.67 -11.02 -11.44
CA ARG A 353 -6.48 -9.56 -11.36
C ARG A 353 -5.25 -9.00 -12.08
N LEU A 354 -4.28 -9.86 -12.39
CA LEU A 354 -3.12 -9.48 -13.18
C LEU A 354 -2.71 -10.63 -14.09
N LYS A 355 -2.34 -10.32 -15.33
CA LYS A 355 -1.77 -11.29 -16.27
C LYS A 355 -0.40 -10.80 -16.69
N LEU A 356 0.57 -11.70 -16.64
CA LEU A 356 1.98 -11.43 -16.87
C LEU A 356 2.54 -12.35 -17.95
N ILE A 357 3.42 -11.80 -18.77
CA ILE A 357 4.25 -12.58 -19.68
C ILE A 357 5.63 -11.92 -19.84
N TYR A 358 6.62 -12.78 -19.97
CA TYR A 358 8.06 -12.50 -20.07
C TYR A 358 8.61 -13.20 -21.29
#